data_AF-A0A966F2B1-F1
#
_entry.id   AF-A0A966F2B1-F1
#
_cell.length_a   1.000
_cell.length_b   1.000
_cell.length_c   1.000
_cell.angle_alpha   90.00
_cell.angle_beta   90.00
_cell.angle_gamma   90.00
#
_symmetry.space_group_name_H-M   'P 1'
#
loop_
_entity.id
_entity.type
_entity.pdbx_description
1 polymer ?
#
loop_
_entity_poly.entity_id
_entity_poly.type
_entity_poly.pdbx_seq_one_letter_code
_entity_poly.pdbx_strand_id
1 'polypeptide(L)'
;TDLARVERALDLPEWRNRLEAARPVLERLVRRGGVESNSEGYDTRLARITAVEGDREATLGHLRAAVDTGFRAAWVIESDPFFSAWHDDPEFLALAIEIRRLNDIERARMAEIDLQP
;
A
#
# COMPACT_ATOMS: atom_id res chain seq x y z
N THR A 1 9.17 -6.89 6.75
CA THR A 1 7.90 -7.51 6.34
C THR A 1 8.13 -8.71 5.43
N ASP A 2 9.10 -8.65 4.51
CA ASP A 2 9.34 -9.72 3.51
C ASP A 2 9.63 -11.08 4.13
N LEU A 3 10.49 -11.12 5.15
CA LEU A 3 10.79 -12.35 5.87
C LEU A 3 9.54 -12.92 6.57
N ALA A 4 8.68 -12.08 7.13
CA ALA A 4 7.43 -12.53 7.76
C ALA A 4 6.47 -13.15 6.72
N ARG A 5 6.43 -12.65 5.49
CA ARG A 5 5.64 -13.27 4.40
C ARG A 5 6.15 -14.68 4.07
N VAL A 6 7.47 -14.85 3.98
CA VAL A 6 8.10 -16.15 3.70
C VAL A 6 7.87 -17.11 4.88
N GLU A 7 8.09 -16.66 6.11
CA GLU A 7 7.86 -17.44 7.32
C GLU A 7 6.39 -17.88 7.42
N ARG A 8 5.42 -17.00 7.11
CA ARG A 8 4.00 -17.39 7.04
C ARG A 8 3.73 -18.45 5.97
N ALA A 9 4.31 -18.30 4.77
CA ALA A 9 4.14 -19.28 3.70
C ALA A 9 4.72 -20.66 4.04
N LEU A 10 5.68 -20.71 4.98
CA LEU A 10 6.31 -21.93 5.50
C LEU A 10 5.70 -22.41 6.84
N ASP A 11 4.62 -21.79 7.30
CA ASP A 11 3.98 -22.06 8.60
C ASP A 11 4.92 -21.96 9.82
N LEU A 12 5.90 -21.07 9.75
CA LEU A 12 6.86 -20.81 10.83
C LEU A 12 6.28 -19.81 11.84
N PRO A 13 6.27 -20.07 13.16
CA PRO A 13 5.57 -19.23 14.13
C PRO A 13 6.12 -17.80 14.27
N GLU A 14 7.36 -17.55 13.84
CA GLU A 14 8.09 -16.30 14.05
C GLU A 14 7.53 -15.11 13.27
N TRP A 15 6.75 -15.35 12.20
CA TRP A 15 6.22 -14.27 11.37
C TRP A 15 5.41 -13.26 12.19
N ARG A 16 4.62 -13.73 13.16
CA ARG A 16 3.78 -12.88 14.02
C ARG A 16 4.62 -11.92 14.84
N ASN A 17 5.65 -12.43 15.52
CA ASN A 17 6.53 -11.63 16.37
C ASN A 17 7.20 -10.47 15.59
N ARG A 18 7.55 -10.72 14.32
CA ARG A 18 8.14 -9.68 13.46
C ARG A 18 7.15 -8.58 13.09
N LEU A 19 5.90 -8.95 12.81
CA LEU A 19 4.86 -7.99 12.49
C LEU A 19 4.45 -7.16 13.70
N GLU A 20 4.31 -7.80 14.87
CA GLU A 20 3.97 -7.14 16.14
C GLU A 20 5.00 -6.08 16.55
N ALA A 21 6.29 -6.28 16.26
CA ALA A 21 7.31 -5.28 16.55
C ALA A 21 7.22 -4.03 15.64
N ALA A 22 6.85 -4.21 14.37
CA ALA A 22 6.84 -3.13 13.38
C ALA A 22 5.54 -2.30 13.40
N ARG A 23 4.39 -2.94 13.62
CA ARG A 23 3.06 -2.32 13.55
C ARG A 23 2.90 -1.08 14.45
N PRO A 24 3.24 -1.10 15.76
CA PRO A 24 3.00 0.05 16.64
C PRO A 24 3.85 1.28 16.28
N VAL A 25 5.00 1.06 15.64
CA VAL A 25 5.86 2.15 15.16
C VAL A 25 5.22 2.82 13.94
N LEU A 26 4.76 2.03 12.98
CA LEU A 26 4.09 2.55 11.78
C LEU A 26 2.77 3.27 12.13
N GLU A 27 1.93 2.69 12.98
CA GLU A 27 0.68 3.32 13.43
C GLU A 27 0.92 4.65 14.17
N ARG A 28 2.04 4.78 14.89
CA ARG A 28 2.43 6.04 15.53
C ARG A 28 2.86 7.08 14.49
N LEU A 29 3.52 6.67 13.42
CA LEU A 29 3.98 7.56 12.35
C LEU A 29 2.80 8.05 11.50
N VAL A 30 1.85 7.18 11.15
CA VAL A 30 0.59 7.55 10.50
C VAL A 30 -0.17 8.58 11.34
N ARG A 31 -0.36 8.33 12.64
CA ARG A 31 -1.03 9.27 13.56
C ARG A 31 -0.36 10.64 13.70
N ARG A 32 0.93 10.74 13.36
CA ARG A 32 1.68 12.01 13.40
C ARG A 32 1.62 12.77 12.08
N GLY A 33 0.82 12.31 11.11
CA GLY A 33 0.70 12.94 9.79
C GLY A 33 1.85 12.56 8.87
N GLY A 34 2.39 11.35 8.99
CA GLY A 34 3.34 10.83 8.02
C GLY A 34 2.75 10.86 6.61
N VAL A 35 3.50 11.42 5.67
CA VAL A 35 3.08 11.54 4.26
C VAL A 35 3.67 10.37 3.47
N GLU A 36 2.86 9.75 2.61
CA GLU A 36 3.36 8.76 1.66
C GLU A 36 4.24 9.46 0.60
N SER A 37 5.33 8.81 0.21
CA SER A 37 5.89 9.07 -1.12
C SER A 37 4.98 8.46 -2.18
N ASN A 38 5.16 8.86 -3.44
CA ASN A 38 4.38 8.34 -4.56
C ASN A 38 4.42 6.80 -4.72
N SER A 39 5.37 6.11 -4.09
CA SER A 39 5.62 4.67 -4.26
C SER A 39 5.79 3.89 -2.96
N GLU A 40 5.92 4.56 -1.83
CA GLU A 40 6.06 3.95 -0.49
C GLU A 40 5.66 4.91 0.63
N GLY A 41 5.26 4.35 1.76
CA GLY A 41 5.10 5.08 3.01
C GLY A 41 4.61 4.17 4.13
N TYR A 42 3.98 4.76 5.14
CA TYR A 42 3.58 4.04 6.34
C TYR A 42 2.29 3.25 6.16
N ASP A 43 1.29 3.78 5.47
CA ASP A 43 0.03 3.08 5.20
C ASP A 43 0.24 1.94 4.22
N THR A 44 1.05 2.12 3.17
CA THR A 44 1.43 0.99 2.29
C THR A 44 2.19 -0.12 3.03
N ARG A 45 3.02 0.22 4.03
CA ARG A 45 3.67 -0.77 4.89
C ARG A 45 2.68 -1.47 5.84
N LEU A 46 1.71 -0.75 6.39
CA LEU A 46 0.63 -1.35 7.21
C LEU A 46 -0.28 -2.26 6.37
N ALA A 47 -0.56 -1.90 5.12
CA ALA A 47 -1.25 -2.77 4.17
C ALA A 47 -0.50 -4.10 3.97
N ARG A 48 0.83 -4.06 3.78
CA ARG A 48 1.63 -5.30 3.68
C ARG A 48 1.58 -6.15 4.94
N ILE A 49 1.55 -5.54 6.13
CA ILE A 49 1.44 -6.27 7.41
C ILE A 49 0.09 -6.98 7.50
N THR A 50 -1.00 -6.26 7.28
CA THR A 50 -2.38 -6.80 7.32
C THR A 50 -2.61 -7.84 6.22
N ALA A 51 -1.93 -7.70 5.08
CA ALA A 51 -1.87 -8.71 4.03
C ALA A 51 -1.21 -10.02 4.50
N VAL A 52 -0.08 -9.92 5.20
CA VAL A 52 0.56 -11.09 5.85
C VAL A 52 -0.30 -11.63 7.00
N GLU A 53 -1.30 -10.93 7.51
CA GLU A 53 -2.26 -11.54 8.45
C GLU A 53 -3.45 -12.18 7.74
N GLY A 54 -3.67 -11.85 6.46
CA GLY A 54 -4.85 -12.26 5.71
C GLY A 54 -6.08 -11.40 6.00
N ASP A 55 -5.89 -10.25 6.64
CA ASP A 55 -6.96 -9.30 6.90
C ASP A 55 -7.20 -8.43 5.66
N ARG A 56 -8.14 -8.89 4.83
CA ARG A 56 -8.53 -8.23 3.57
C ARG A 56 -9.01 -6.80 3.80
N GLU A 57 -9.91 -6.60 4.75
CA GLU A 57 -10.54 -5.30 5.00
C GLU A 57 -9.52 -4.28 5.52
N ALA A 58 -8.68 -4.67 6.46
CA ALA A 58 -7.63 -3.80 6.96
C ALA A 58 -6.59 -3.48 5.88
N THR A 59 -6.24 -4.46 5.04
CA THR A 59 -5.34 -4.24 3.90
C THR A 59 -5.90 -3.18 2.96
N LEU A 60 -7.16 -3.34 2.54
CA LEU A 60 -7.81 -2.41 1.64
C LEU A 60 -7.97 -1.01 2.26
N GLY A 61 -8.29 -0.94 3.56
CA GLY A 61 -8.37 0.31 4.32
C GLY A 61 -7.06 1.09 4.30
N HIS A 62 -5.93 0.42 4.56
CA HIS A 62 -4.61 1.05 4.51
C HIS A 62 -4.22 1.48 3.09
N LEU A 63 -4.52 0.67 2.06
CA LEU A 63 -4.25 1.07 0.67
C LEU A 63 -5.06 2.31 0.27
N ARG A 64 -6.33 2.41 0.68
CA ARG A 64 -7.16 3.60 0.46
C ARG A 64 -6.55 4.84 1.14
N ALA A 65 -6.17 4.72 2.42
CA ALA A 65 -5.50 5.80 3.15
C ALA A 65 -4.19 6.25 2.50
N ALA A 66 -3.42 5.30 1.94
CA ALA A 66 -2.21 5.64 1.20
C ALA A 66 -2.53 6.48 -0.06
N VAL A 67 -3.55 6.09 -0.83
CA VAL A 67 -3.97 6.85 -2.02
C VAL A 67 -4.40 8.28 -1.65
N ASP A 68 -5.17 8.42 -0.57
CA ASP A 68 -5.63 9.73 -0.07
C ASP A 68 -4.46 10.65 0.35
N THR A 69 -3.31 10.08 0.73
CA THR A 69 -2.13 10.81 1.21
C THR A 69 -1.02 10.96 0.16
N GLY A 70 -1.28 10.58 -1.10
CA GLY A 70 -0.37 10.85 -2.22
C GLY A 70 0.32 9.62 -2.81
N PHE A 71 -0.03 8.41 -2.38
CA PHE A 71 0.44 7.20 -3.01
C PHE A 71 -0.10 7.03 -4.44
N ARG A 72 0.78 6.70 -5.39
CA ARG A 72 0.50 6.73 -6.83
C ARG A 72 1.04 5.53 -7.62
N ALA A 73 1.63 4.54 -6.95
CA ALA A 73 2.20 3.38 -7.60
C ALA A 73 1.17 2.24 -7.77
N ALA A 74 0.35 2.30 -8.83
CA ALA A 74 -0.66 1.27 -9.11
C ALA A 74 -0.09 -0.16 -9.14
N TRP A 75 1.14 -0.32 -9.65
CA TRP A 75 1.82 -1.62 -9.74
C TRP A 75 1.96 -2.34 -8.39
N VAL A 76 1.99 -1.61 -7.28
CA VAL A 76 2.05 -2.22 -5.94
C VAL A 76 0.80 -3.07 -5.70
N ILE A 77 -0.38 -2.58 -6.04
CA ILE A 77 -1.62 -3.36 -5.85
C ILE A 77 -1.65 -4.57 -6.80
N GLU A 78 -1.15 -4.38 -8.02
CA GLU A 78 -1.31 -5.33 -9.12
C GLU A 78 -0.28 -6.45 -9.15
N SER A 79 0.90 -6.22 -8.57
CA SER A 79 2.04 -7.13 -8.75
C SER A 79 2.86 -7.35 -7.50
N ASP A 80 2.66 -6.57 -6.42
CA ASP A 80 3.37 -6.82 -5.18
C ASP A 80 2.97 -8.21 -4.63
N PRO A 81 3.93 -9.12 -4.38
CA PRO A 81 3.66 -10.44 -3.84
C PRO A 81 2.87 -10.45 -2.53
N PHE A 82 2.92 -9.38 -1.74
CA PHE A 82 2.13 -9.26 -0.52
C PHE A 82 0.62 -9.32 -0.79
N PHE A 83 0.16 -8.84 -1.94
CA PHE A 83 -1.27 -8.77 -2.28
C PHE A 83 -1.71 -9.83 -3.30
N SER A 84 -0.87 -10.84 -3.55
CA SER A 84 -1.14 -11.91 -4.52
C SER A 84 -2.47 -12.64 -4.32
N ALA A 85 -2.97 -12.72 -3.08
CA ALA A 85 -4.27 -13.30 -2.77
C ALA A 85 -5.46 -12.48 -3.30
N TRP A 86 -5.24 -11.22 -3.70
CA TRP A 86 -6.28 -10.25 -4.06
C TRP A 86 -6.04 -9.59 -5.42
N HIS A 87 -5.16 -10.14 -6.27
CA HIS A 87 -4.93 -9.61 -7.62
C HIS A 87 -6.19 -9.61 -8.49
N ASP A 88 -7.09 -10.58 -8.29
CA ASP A 88 -8.38 -10.66 -8.97
C ASP A 88 -9.54 -10.06 -8.15
N ASP A 89 -9.25 -9.44 -7.00
CA ASP A 89 -10.28 -8.85 -6.14
C ASP A 89 -10.82 -7.55 -6.74
N PRO A 90 -12.14 -7.42 -6.96
CA PRO A 90 -12.72 -6.23 -7.60
C PRO A 90 -12.41 -4.90 -6.91
N GLU A 91 -12.31 -4.88 -5.58
CA GLU A 91 -12.04 -3.64 -4.85
C GLU A 91 -10.59 -3.21 -4.94
N PHE A 92 -9.66 -4.18 -4.96
CA PHE A 92 -8.24 -3.91 -5.18
C PHE A 92 -8.00 -3.45 -6.62
N LEU A 93 -8.64 -4.10 -7.60
CA LEU A 93 -8.60 -3.68 -9.00
C LEU A 93 -9.15 -2.27 -9.20
N ALA A 94 -10.28 -1.95 -8.58
CA ALA A 94 -10.87 -0.61 -8.63
C ALA A 94 -9.91 0.44 -8.06
N LEU A 95 -9.21 0.13 -6.98
CA LEU A 95 -8.22 1.03 -6.38
C LEU A 95 -7.01 1.24 -7.31
N ALA A 96 -6.52 0.19 -7.98
CA ALA A 96 -5.44 0.31 -8.97
C ALA A 96 -5.86 1.17 -10.19
N ILE A 97 -7.10 1.04 -10.66
CA ILE A 97 -7.68 1.89 -11.71
C ILE A 97 -7.73 3.35 -11.25
N GLU A 98 -8.17 3.60 -10.01
CA GLU A 98 -8.24 4.96 -9.47
C GLU A 98 -6.86 5.62 -9.40
N ILE A 99 -5.83 4.89 -8.95
CA ILE A 99 -4.46 5.39 -8.94
C ILE A 99 -3.99 5.80 -10.34
N ARG A 100 -4.28 4.98 -11.36
CA ARG A 100 -3.91 5.33 -12.76
C ARG A 100 -4.60 6.60 -13.21
N ARG A 101 -5.90 6.74 -12.91
CA ARG A 101 -6.68 7.94 -13.24
C ARG A 101 -6.09 9.19 -12.57
N LEU A 102 -5.69 9.07 -11.30
CA LEU A 102 -5.02 10.16 -10.58
C LEU A 102 -3.68 10.54 -11.23
N ASN A 103 -2.88 9.55 -11.64
CA ASN A 103 -1.63 9.78 -12.37
C ASN A 103 -1.84 10.48 -13.72
N ASP A 104 -2.88 10.11 -14.46
CA ASP A 104 -3.23 10.77 -15.72
C ASP A 104 -3.56 12.26 -15.50
N ILE A 105 -4.32 12.57 -14.44
CA ILE A 105 -4.64 13.94 -14.06
C ILE A 105 -3.38 14.72 -13.68
N GLU A 106 -2.51 14.14 -12.88
CA GLU A 106 -1.25 14.77 -12.46
C GLU A 106 -0.34 15.06 -13.67
N ARG A 107 -0.20 14.10 -14.60
CA ARG A 107 0.55 14.30 -15.85
C ARG A 107 -0.03 15.42 -16.72
N ALA A 108 -1.36 15.46 -16.87
CA ALA A 108 -2.02 16.51 -17.65
C ALA A 108 -1.80 17.90 -17.03
N ARG A 109 -1.89 18.03 -15.71
CA ARG A 109 -1.62 19.28 -14.99
C ARG A 109 -0.17 19.73 -15.15
N MET A 110 0.79 18.81 -15.05
CA MET A 110 2.21 19.14 -15.25
C MET A 110 2.47 19.65 -16.68
N ALA A 111 1.88 19.00 -17.69
CA ALA A 111 2.00 19.45 -19.07
C ALA A 111 1.39 20.85 -19.29
N GLU A 112 0.31 21.21 -18.60
CA GLU A 112 -0.28 22.56 -18.67
C GLU A 112 0.63 23.62 -18.03
N ILE A 113 1.26 23.30 -16.89
CA ILE A 113 2.22 24.20 -16.21
C ILE A 113 3.44 24.44 -17.09
N ASP A 114 4.00 23.39 -17.70
CA ASP A 114 5.18 23.50 -18.58
C ASP A 114 4.90 24.33 -19.85
N LEU A 115 3.63 24.54 -20.21
CA LEU A 115 3.19 25.34 -21.35
C LEU A 115 2.87 26.80 -20.98
N GLN A 116 2.86 27.17 -19.70
CA GLN A 116 2.71 28.56 -19.25
C GLN A 116 4.10 29.20 -19.04
N PRO A 117 4.50 30.19 -19.87
CA PRO A 117 5.82 30.84 -19.80
C PRO A 117 5.99 31.76 -18.59
#